data_AF-A0AA39ADG8-F1
#
_entry.id   AF-A0AA39ADG8-F1
#
_cell.length_a   1.000
_cell.length_b   1.000
_cell.length_c   1.000
_cell.angle_alpha   90.00
_cell.angle_beta   90.00
_cell.angle_gamma   90.00
#
_symmetry.space_group_name_H-M   'P 1'
#
loop_
_entity.id
_entity.type
_entity.pdbx_description
1 polymer ?
#
loop_
_entity_poly.entity_id
_entity_poly.type
_entity_poly.pdbx_seq_one_letter_code
_entity_poly.pdbx_strand_id
1 'polypeptide(L)'
;MDSIWSRSALSTASDFLTAIYFAFIFIAARFFLDRFIYRRLAIWLLSKGAVPLKKNDATLGKIVKCSESLWKLTYYATVETCILAISYQEPWFRDTKHYFRGWPNEELTLPLKLFYMCQCGFYIYSIAALLTWETRRRDFSVMMSHHVVTVILIGYSYMSSFVRIGSVVLALHDASDVFMEAAKVFKYSEKELAASVCFGFFAISWLVLRLIFFPFWVISASSYDMQNYMNLSEAYPMLLYYVFNTMLLTLLVFHIYWWILICSMIMRQLKNRGQVGEDIRSDSEDDE
;
A
#
# COMPACT_ATOMS: atom_id res chain seq x y z
N MET A 1 -19.79 -25.79 17.52
CA MET A 1 -20.14 -24.38 17.27
C MET A 1 -19.22 -23.90 16.18
N ASP A 2 -19.73 -23.67 14.98
CA ASP A 2 -18.92 -23.14 13.88
C ASP A 2 -18.44 -21.74 14.26
N SER A 3 -17.14 -21.52 14.09
CA SER A 3 -16.50 -20.24 14.38
C SER A 3 -17.15 -19.14 13.53
N ILE A 4 -17.42 -17.95 14.10
CA ILE A 4 -17.92 -16.81 13.30
C ILE A 4 -16.99 -16.51 12.11
N TRP A 5 -15.70 -16.84 12.27
CA TRP A 5 -14.67 -16.66 11.26
C TRP A 5 -14.76 -17.62 10.07
N SER A 6 -15.49 -18.74 10.17
CA SER A 6 -15.67 -19.70 9.07
C SER A 6 -16.92 -19.42 8.22
N ARG A 7 -17.66 -18.34 8.50
CA ARG A 7 -18.82 -17.96 7.68
C ARG A 7 -18.35 -17.50 6.30
N SER A 8 -18.89 -18.15 5.27
CA SER A 8 -18.66 -17.84 3.86
C SER A 8 -19.91 -17.19 3.27
N ALA A 9 -19.73 -16.17 2.42
CA ALA A 9 -20.83 -15.51 1.73
C ALA A 9 -20.35 -14.85 0.43
N LEU A 10 -21.25 -14.66 -0.53
CA LEU A 10 -20.99 -13.93 -1.78
C LEU A 10 -20.72 -12.44 -1.51
N SER A 11 -19.99 -11.78 -2.41
CA SER A 11 -19.78 -10.33 -2.34
C SER A 11 -21.08 -9.57 -2.61
N THR A 12 -21.36 -8.54 -1.82
CA THR A 12 -22.54 -7.70 -1.97
C THR A 12 -22.18 -6.23 -1.98
N ALA A 13 -22.93 -5.41 -2.74
CA ALA A 13 -22.67 -3.97 -2.78
C ALA A 13 -22.87 -3.28 -1.40
N SER A 14 -23.70 -3.84 -0.53
CA SER A 14 -23.86 -3.37 0.85
C SER A 14 -22.59 -3.46 1.68
N ASP A 15 -21.66 -4.36 1.33
CA ASP A 15 -20.39 -4.52 2.05
C ASP A 15 -19.54 -3.23 1.98
N PHE A 16 -19.69 -2.40 0.94
CA PHE A 16 -18.99 -1.11 0.83
C PHE A 16 -19.37 -0.10 1.91
N LEU A 17 -20.51 -0.26 2.59
CA LEU A 17 -20.82 0.53 3.78
C LEU A 17 -19.76 0.31 4.87
N THR A 18 -19.27 -0.94 4.99
CA THR A 18 -18.18 -1.30 5.90
C THR A 18 -16.89 -0.56 5.54
N ALA A 19 -16.58 -0.41 4.25
CA ALA A 19 -15.42 0.35 3.80
C ALA A 19 -15.52 1.84 4.17
N ILE A 20 -16.72 2.43 4.06
CA ILE A 20 -16.96 3.82 4.49
C ILE A 20 -16.75 3.96 6.00
N TYR A 21 -17.27 3.02 6.81
CA TYR A 21 -17.01 3.02 8.25
C TYR A 21 -15.51 2.92 8.57
N PHE A 22 -14.77 2.05 7.88
CA PHE A 22 -13.32 1.96 8.02
C PHE A 22 -12.63 3.28 7.67
N ALA A 23 -13.03 3.98 6.62
CA ALA A 23 -12.45 5.28 6.26
C ALA A 23 -12.59 6.30 7.41
N PHE A 24 -13.77 6.41 8.03
CA PHE A 24 -13.96 7.28 9.20
C PHE A 24 -13.18 6.81 10.43
N ILE A 25 -13.10 5.49 10.65
CA ILE A 25 -12.28 4.92 11.73
C ILE A 25 -10.81 5.29 11.52
N PHE A 26 -10.29 5.28 10.30
CA PHE A 26 -8.90 5.69 10.03
C PHE A 26 -8.66 7.17 10.30
N ILE A 27 -9.61 8.06 9.97
CA ILE A 27 -9.52 9.49 10.34
C ILE A 27 -9.42 9.64 11.86
N ALA A 28 -10.34 9.01 12.60
CA ALA A 28 -10.38 9.08 14.05
C ALA A 28 -9.12 8.45 14.69
N ALA A 29 -8.70 7.28 14.19
CA ALA A 29 -7.53 6.56 14.67
C ALA A 29 -6.24 7.36 14.41
N ARG A 30 -6.08 7.97 13.22
CA ARG A 30 -4.93 8.83 12.96
C ARG A 30 -4.88 10.00 13.92
N PHE A 31 -6.00 10.72 14.10
CA PHE A 31 -6.05 11.86 15.00
C PHE A 31 -5.70 11.45 16.44
N PHE A 32 -6.29 10.36 16.94
CA PHE A 32 -6.05 9.86 18.28
C PHE A 32 -4.60 9.40 18.48
N LEU A 33 -4.10 8.53 17.60
CA LEU A 33 -2.76 7.97 17.72
C LEU A 33 -1.68 9.04 17.51
N ASP A 34 -1.88 10.00 16.60
CA ASP A 34 -0.96 11.12 16.44
C ASP A 34 -0.86 11.95 17.73
N ARG A 35 -2.01 12.33 18.29
CA ARG A 35 -2.11 13.17 19.49
C ARG A 35 -1.48 12.53 20.72
N PHE A 36 -1.71 11.23 20.93
CA PHE A 36 -1.33 10.55 22.16
C PHE A 36 -0.05 9.71 22.06
N ILE A 37 0.26 9.17 20.89
CA ILE A 37 1.32 8.17 20.72
C ILE A 37 2.40 8.68 19.76
N TYR A 38 2.10 8.87 18.47
CA TYR A 38 3.13 9.08 17.45
C TYR A 38 3.88 10.38 17.62
N ARG A 39 3.22 11.48 17.98
CA ARG A 39 3.94 12.74 18.22
C ARG A 39 4.90 12.64 19.40
N ARG A 40 4.53 11.91 20.46
CA ARG A 40 5.41 11.66 21.61
C ARG A 40 6.58 10.75 21.24
N LEU A 41 6.30 9.67 20.50
CA LEU A 41 7.33 8.76 20.00
C LEU A 41 8.30 9.47 19.05
N ALA A 42 7.81 10.30 18.14
CA ALA A 42 8.62 11.10 17.23
C ALA A 42 9.55 12.04 18.02
N ILE A 43 9.03 12.80 18.99
CA ILE A 43 9.86 13.65 19.85
C ILE A 43 10.93 12.83 20.59
N TRP A 44 10.55 11.67 21.14
CA TRP A 44 11.47 10.79 21.85
C TRP A 44 12.57 10.25 20.92
N LEU A 45 12.21 9.78 19.73
CA LEU A 45 13.14 9.27 18.72
C LEU A 45 14.13 10.35 18.27
N LEU A 46 13.66 11.57 18.04
CA LEU A 46 14.51 12.71 17.66
C LEU A 46 15.39 13.19 18.83
N SER A 47 14.87 13.16 20.07
CA SER A 47 15.63 13.62 21.24
C SER A 47 16.83 12.73 21.61
N LYS A 48 16.83 11.46 21.19
CA LYS A 48 17.96 10.54 21.38
C LYS A 48 19.16 10.83 20.46
N GLY A 49 19.04 11.76 19.50
CA GLY A 49 20.08 12.12 18.52
C GLY A 49 21.06 13.24 18.92
N ALA A 50 20.82 13.95 20.05
CA ALA A 50 21.65 15.00 20.72
C ALA A 50 21.10 16.45 20.72
N VAL A 51 21.42 17.16 21.82
CA VAL A 51 21.20 18.59 22.18
C VAL A 51 19.72 18.97 22.45
N PRO A 52 19.42 19.82 23.48
CA PRO A 52 18.05 20.20 23.79
C PRO A 52 17.36 20.74 22.54
N LEU A 53 16.21 20.18 22.17
CA LEU A 53 15.41 20.61 21.03
C LEU A 53 15.08 22.10 21.19
N LYS A 54 15.88 22.98 20.59
CA LYS A 54 15.48 24.36 20.33
C LYS A 54 14.32 24.23 19.36
N LYS A 55 13.10 24.58 19.80
CA LYS A 55 11.91 24.57 18.95
C LYS A 55 12.10 25.58 17.82
N ASN A 56 12.69 25.12 16.73
CA ASN A 56 12.72 25.81 15.45
C ASN A 56 11.73 25.14 14.49
N ASP A 57 11.25 25.86 13.48
CA ASP A 57 10.21 25.38 12.57
C ASP A 57 10.64 24.11 11.81
N ALA A 58 11.92 24.01 11.46
CA ALA A 58 12.52 22.81 10.85
C ALA A 58 12.39 21.56 11.73
N THR A 59 12.55 21.70 13.05
CA THR A 59 12.41 20.61 14.01
C THR A 59 10.95 20.16 14.13
N LEU A 60 10.02 21.11 14.10
CA LEU A 60 8.59 20.81 14.11
C LEU A 60 8.17 20.07 12.83
N GLY A 61 8.68 20.49 11.68
CA GLY A 61 8.47 19.81 10.40
C GLY A 61 8.97 18.37 10.39
N LYS A 62 10.17 18.10 10.94
CA LYS A 62 10.69 16.73 11.10
C LYS A 62 9.81 15.86 12.00
N ILE A 63 9.28 16.42 13.10
CA ILE A 63 8.38 15.69 14.01
C ILE A 63 7.09 15.28 13.28
N VAL A 64 6.48 16.19 12.51
CA VAL A 64 5.25 15.90 11.75
C VAL A 64 5.50 14.81 10.71
N LYS A 65 6.57 14.94 9.91
CA LYS A 65 6.94 13.93 8.90
C LYS A 65 7.23 12.56 9.53
N CYS A 66 7.89 12.53 10.69
CA CYS A 66 8.14 11.29 11.44
C CYS A 66 6.85 10.67 11.98
N SER A 67 5.95 11.48 12.53
CA SER A 67 4.65 11.02 13.02
C SER A 67 3.78 10.43 11.90
N GLU A 68 3.77 11.07 10.73
CA GLU A 68 3.10 10.56 9.53
C GLU A 68 3.66 9.19 9.11
N SER A 69 4.99 9.05 9.05
CA SER A 69 5.62 7.77 8.71
C SER A 69 5.37 6.69 9.75
N LEU A 70 5.28 7.02 11.04
CA LEU A 70 4.90 6.04 12.09
C LEU A 70 3.45 5.53 11.91
N TRP A 71 2.51 6.42 11.56
CA TRP A 71 1.14 6.02 11.24
C TRP A 71 1.09 5.06 10.06
N LYS A 72 1.74 5.43 8.94
CA LYS A 72 1.79 4.61 7.73
C LYS A 72 2.48 3.27 7.99
N LEU A 73 3.61 3.27 8.70
CA LEU A 73 4.33 2.05 9.09
C LEU A 73 3.44 1.11 9.90
N THR A 74 2.73 1.63 10.90
CA THR A 74 1.84 0.83 11.76
C THR A 74 0.70 0.23 10.94
N TYR A 75 0.12 1.01 10.03
CA TYR A 75 -0.92 0.53 9.12
C TYR A 75 -0.39 -0.60 8.22
N TYR A 76 0.64 -0.34 7.42
CA TYR A 76 1.16 -1.31 6.44
C TYR A 76 1.64 -2.60 7.11
N ALA A 77 2.34 -2.51 8.25
CA ALA A 77 2.78 -3.68 8.98
C ALA A 77 1.60 -4.52 9.51
N THR A 78 0.53 -3.86 9.95
CA THR A 78 -0.67 -4.55 10.46
C THR A 78 -1.41 -5.25 9.33
N VAL A 79 -1.70 -4.56 8.22
CA VAL A 79 -2.45 -5.15 7.10
C VAL A 79 -1.65 -6.25 6.41
N GLU A 80 -0.33 -6.10 6.28
CA GLU A 80 0.54 -7.14 5.72
C GLU A 80 0.54 -8.39 6.62
N THR A 81 0.64 -8.22 7.94
CA THR A 81 0.55 -9.35 8.86
C THR A 81 -0.82 -10.03 8.80
N CYS A 82 -1.91 -9.25 8.70
CA CYS A 82 -3.26 -9.78 8.59
C CYS A 82 -3.45 -10.58 7.30
N ILE A 83 -3.03 -10.07 6.14
CA ILE A 83 -3.25 -10.79 4.87
C ILE A 83 -2.42 -12.05 4.77
N LEU A 84 -1.18 -12.04 5.29
CA LEU A 84 -0.37 -13.24 5.39
C LEU A 84 -1.05 -14.27 6.30
N ALA A 85 -1.57 -13.85 7.47
CA ALA A 85 -2.27 -14.76 8.37
C ALA A 85 -3.54 -15.37 7.76
N ILE A 86 -4.31 -14.59 6.99
CA ILE A 86 -5.53 -15.05 6.32
C ILE A 86 -5.20 -15.98 5.15
N SER A 87 -4.17 -15.66 4.37
CA SER A 87 -3.92 -16.29 3.07
C SER A 87 -2.91 -17.44 3.13
N TYR A 88 -2.10 -17.56 4.18
CA TYR A 88 -0.97 -18.50 4.22
C TYR A 88 -1.37 -19.97 3.98
N GLN A 89 -2.56 -20.37 4.46
CA GLN A 89 -3.10 -21.73 4.31
C GLN A 89 -3.95 -21.90 3.05
N GLU A 90 -4.23 -20.81 2.33
CA GLU A 90 -5.11 -20.82 1.18
C GLU A 90 -4.36 -21.24 -0.09
N PRO A 91 -4.90 -22.18 -0.91
CA PRO A 91 -4.23 -22.65 -2.12
C PRO A 91 -3.91 -21.55 -3.13
N TRP A 92 -4.80 -20.55 -3.23
CA TRP A 92 -4.64 -19.43 -4.14
C TRP A 92 -3.50 -18.49 -3.77
N PHE A 93 -2.97 -18.53 -2.54
CA PHE A 93 -1.82 -17.71 -2.18
C PHE A 93 -0.53 -18.16 -2.87
N ARG A 94 -0.42 -19.43 -3.27
CA ARG A 94 0.80 -20.02 -3.86
C ARG A 94 0.65 -20.45 -5.31
N ASP A 95 -0.57 -20.66 -5.80
CA ASP A 95 -0.82 -21.15 -7.16
C ASP A 95 -1.90 -20.32 -7.86
N THR A 96 -1.51 -19.71 -8.98
CA THR A 96 -2.36 -18.81 -9.79
C THR A 96 -3.58 -19.50 -10.35
N LYS A 97 -3.53 -20.83 -10.54
CA LYS A 97 -4.63 -21.61 -11.08
C LYS A 97 -5.88 -21.53 -10.22
N HIS A 98 -5.73 -21.20 -8.94
CA HIS A 98 -6.85 -21.08 -8.02
C HIS A 98 -7.47 -19.67 -7.96
N TYR A 99 -6.89 -18.66 -8.62
CA TYR A 99 -7.41 -17.29 -8.57
C TYR A 99 -8.84 -17.16 -9.05
N PHE A 100 -9.19 -17.85 -10.15
CA PHE A 100 -10.52 -17.74 -10.79
C PHE A 100 -11.36 -19.01 -10.61
N ARG A 101 -10.89 -19.98 -9.79
CA ARG A 101 -11.60 -21.23 -9.58
C ARG A 101 -12.91 -21.01 -8.82
N GLY A 102 -14.03 -21.39 -9.43
CA GLY A 102 -15.37 -21.21 -8.87
C GLY A 102 -16.00 -19.86 -9.22
N TRP A 103 -15.35 -19.05 -10.06
CA TRP A 103 -15.93 -17.83 -10.61
C TRP A 103 -17.21 -18.16 -11.42
N PRO A 104 -18.28 -17.35 -11.32
CA PRO A 104 -18.42 -16.11 -10.55
C PRO A 104 -18.88 -16.28 -9.09
N ASN A 105 -19.28 -17.48 -8.68
CA ASN A 105 -19.92 -17.75 -7.40
C ASN A 105 -18.91 -18.06 -6.29
N GLU A 106 -17.83 -17.29 -6.22
CA GLU A 106 -16.80 -17.48 -5.20
C GLU A 106 -17.32 -17.02 -3.83
N GLU A 107 -17.38 -17.95 -2.87
CA GLU A 107 -17.69 -17.60 -1.50
C GLU A 107 -16.44 -17.09 -0.77
N LEU A 108 -16.59 -15.97 -0.06
CA LEU A 108 -15.49 -15.33 0.67
C LEU A 108 -15.66 -15.54 2.16
N THR A 109 -14.57 -15.88 2.83
CA THR A 109 -14.54 -15.95 4.30
C THR A 109 -14.69 -14.55 4.89
N LEU A 110 -15.36 -14.46 6.05
CA LEU A 110 -15.54 -13.18 6.75
C LEU A 110 -14.22 -12.41 7.00
N PRO A 111 -13.10 -13.03 7.43
CA PRO A 111 -11.82 -12.33 7.56
C PRO A 111 -11.36 -11.67 6.26
N LEU A 112 -11.47 -12.37 5.12
CA LEU A 112 -11.04 -11.85 3.83
C LEU A 112 -11.92 -10.68 3.38
N LYS A 113 -13.24 -10.78 3.59
CA LYS A 113 -14.17 -9.66 3.34
C LYS A 113 -13.82 -8.43 4.16
N LEU A 114 -13.61 -8.59 5.46
CA LEU A 114 -13.27 -7.48 6.35
C LEU A 114 -11.92 -6.87 5.98
N PHE A 115 -10.93 -7.68 5.64
CA PHE A 115 -9.65 -7.21 5.13
C PHE A 115 -9.82 -6.38 3.85
N TYR A 116 -10.60 -6.86 2.89
CA TYR A 116 -10.85 -6.16 1.64
C TYR A 116 -11.54 -4.80 1.83
N MET A 117 -12.55 -4.76 2.71
CA MET A 117 -13.25 -3.51 3.05
C MET A 117 -12.37 -2.56 3.85
N CYS A 118 -11.51 -3.08 4.73
CA CYS A 118 -10.51 -2.31 5.47
C CYS A 118 -9.54 -1.62 4.52
N GLN A 119 -9.00 -2.35 3.54
CA GLN A 119 -8.12 -1.81 2.50
C GLN A 119 -8.84 -0.75 1.66
N CYS A 120 -10.06 -1.03 1.20
CA CYS A 120 -10.88 -0.06 0.47
C CYS A 120 -11.07 1.24 1.28
N GLY A 121 -11.44 1.11 2.56
CA GLY A 121 -11.62 2.23 3.47
C GLY A 121 -10.34 3.03 3.70
N PHE A 122 -9.18 2.38 3.82
CA PHE A 122 -7.89 3.06 3.96
C PHE A 122 -7.52 3.85 2.70
N TYR A 123 -7.72 3.30 1.50
CA TYR A 123 -7.44 4.02 0.27
C TYR A 123 -8.38 5.21 0.06
N ILE A 124 -9.67 5.10 0.42
CA ILE A 124 -10.62 6.22 0.44
C ILE A 124 -10.15 7.30 1.43
N TYR A 125 -9.80 6.90 2.65
CA TYR A 125 -9.23 7.79 3.65
C TYR A 125 -7.95 8.48 3.14
N SER A 126 -7.09 7.74 2.46
CA SER A 126 -5.81 8.25 1.94
C SER A 126 -5.98 9.29 0.84
N ILE A 127 -7.02 9.19 0.01
CA ILE A 127 -7.38 10.25 -0.96
C ILE A 127 -7.70 11.55 -0.21
N ALA A 128 -8.54 11.48 0.82
CA ALA A 128 -8.86 12.66 1.64
C ALA A 128 -7.61 13.20 2.35
N ALA A 129 -6.76 12.32 2.89
CA ALA A 129 -5.52 12.69 3.55
C ALA A 129 -4.53 13.37 2.59
N LEU A 130 -4.38 12.88 1.36
CA LEU A 130 -3.54 13.51 0.33
C LEU A 130 -4.00 14.92 -0.03
N LEU A 131 -5.31 15.16 -0.03
CA LEU A 131 -5.87 16.48 -0.35
C LEU A 131 -5.72 17.49 0.79
N THR A 132 -5.66 17.05 2.05
CA THR A 132 -5.87 17.93 3.21
C THR A 132 -4.81 17.85 4.31
N TRP A 133 -4.09 16.73 4.44
CA TRP A 133 -3.14 16.48 5.54
C TRP A 133 -1.71 16.19 5.08
N GLU A 134 -1.51 15.47 3.98
CA GLU A 134 -0.18 15.02 3.59
C GLU A 134 0.60 16.12 2.87
N THR A 135 1.93 16.11 3.05
CA THR A 135 2.82 17.06 2.37
C THR A 135 2.77 16.83 0.87
N ARG A 136 2.40 17.86 0.10
CA ARG A 136 2.41 17.80 -1.36
C ARG A 136 3.84 17.68 -1.87
N ARG A 137 4.07 16.73 -2.79
CA ARG A 137 5.35 16.45 -3.44
C ARG A 137 5.20 16.54 -4.95
N ARG A 138 6.32 16.57 -5.69
CA ARG A 138 6.29 16.68 -7.17
C ARG A 138 5.53 15.56 -7.88
N ASP A 139 5.43 14.38 -7.27
CA ASP A 139 4.70 13.23 -7.80
C ASP A 139 3.22 13.17 -7.35
N PHE A 140 2.69 14.25 -6.77
CA PHE A 140 1.32 14.30 -6.24
C PHE A 140 0.26 13.78 -7.22
N SER A 141 0.29 14.20 -8.49
CA SER A 141 -0.71 13.78 -9.47
C SER A 141 -0.63 12.28 -9.79
N VAL A 142 0.58 11.71 -9.84
CA VAL A 142 0.80 10.28 -10.05
C VAL A 142 0.28 9.50 -8.83
N MET A 143 0.61 9.98 -7.63
CA MET A 143 0.14 9.38 -6.37
C MET A 143 -1.40 9.43 -6.27
N MET A 144 -2.02 10.59 -6.50
CA MET A 144 -3.48 10.72 -6.49
C MET A 144 -4.13 9.77 -7.50
N SER A 145 -3.59 9.70 -8.73
CA SER A 145 -4.08 8.79 -9.76
C SER A 145 -3.97 7.33 -9.34
N HIS A 146 -2.87 6.94 -8.69
CA HIS A 146 -2.72 5.61 -8.13
C HIS A 146 -3.78 5.30 -7.09
N HIS A 147 -4.03 6.18 -6.10
CA HIS A 147 -5.07 5.91 -5.11
C HIS A 147 -6.45 5.75 -5.74
N VAL A 148 -6.80 6.57 -6.72
CA VAL A 148 -8.07 6.46 -7.46
C VAL A 148 -8.15 5.12 -8.20
N VAL A 149 -7.10 4.75 -8.95
CA VAL A 149 -7.03 3.45 -9.65
C VAL A 149 -7.15 2.31 -8.65
N THR A 150 -6.47 2.37 -7.50
CA THR A 150 -6.52 1.31 -6.49
C THR A 150 -7.89 1.17 -5.85
N VAL A 151 -8.58 2.27 -5.50
CA VAL A 151 -9.97 2.21 -4.99
C VAL A 151 -10.90 1.57 -6.02
N ILE A 152 -10.79 1.99 -7.29
CA ILE A 152 -11.60 1.42 -8.38
C ILE A 152 -11.26 -0.06 -8.56
N LEU A 153 -9.99 -0.44 -8.52
CA LEU A 153 -9.55 -1.82 -8.70
C LEU A 153 -10.06 -2.72 -7.56
N ILE A 154 -10.00 -2.25 -6.31
CA ILE A 154 -10.58 -2.94 -5.15
C ILE A 154 -12.09 -3.08 -5.34
N GLY A 155 -12.79 -2.00 -5.67
CA GLY A 155 -14.25 -2.06 -5.87
C GLY A 155 -14.65 -3.01 -7.00
N TYR A 156 -13.94 -2.92 -8.12
CA TYR A 156 -14.17 -3.72 -9.31
C TYR A 156 -13.95 -5.20 -9.04
N SER A 157 -12.78 -5.56 -8.50
CA SER A 157 -12.45 -6.95 -8.16
C SER A 157 -13.37 -7.54 -7.11
N TYR A 158 -13.91 -6.74 -6.19
CA TYR A 158 -14.88 -7.23 -5.21
C TYR A 158 -16.22 -7.58 -5.86
N MET A 159 -16.72 -6.71 -6.75
CA MET A 159 -17.99 -6.91 -7.47
C MET A 159 -17.92 -7.98 -8.55
N SER A 160 -16.73 -8.22 -9.12
CA SER A 160 -16.50 -9.23 -10.14
C SER A 160 -16.00 -10.56 -9.58
N SER A 161 -15.98 -10.77 -8.26
CA SER A 161 -15.46 -11.99 -7.62
C SER A 161 -14.00 -12.32 -7.98
N PHE A 162 -13.13 -11.30 -8.05
CA PHE A 162 -11.67 -11.42 -8.26
C PHE A 162 -10.88 -11.19 -6.96
N VAL A 163 -11.49 -11.51 -5.81
CA VAL A 163 -10.92 -11.15 -4.50
C VAL A 163 -9.62 -11.89 -4.21
N ARG A 164 -9.44 -13.14 -4.68
CA ARG A 164 -8.18 -13.89 -4.49
C ARG A 164 -6.99 -13.18 -5.13
N ILE A 165 -7.08 -12.91 -6.44
CA ILE A 165 -6.02 -12.21 -7.16
C ILE A 165 -5.86 -10.78 -6.64
N GLY A 166 -6.96 -10.09 -6.32
CA GLY A 166 -6.93 -8.76 -5.73
C GLY A 166 -6.24 -8.72 -4.35
N SER A 167 -6.40 -9.76 -3.55
CA SER A 167 -5.73 -9.90 -2.24
C SER A 167 -4.22 -10.09 -2.38
N VAL A 168 -3.79 -10.85 -3.38
CA VAL A 168 -2.36 -10.98 -3.73
C VAL A 168 -1.81 -9.65 -4.23
N VAL A 169 -2.58 -8.91 -5.06
CA VAL A 169 -2.20 -7.55 -5.48
C VAL A 169 -1.96 -6.68 -4.25
N LEU A 170 -2.91 -6.59 -3.32
CA LEU A 170 -2.77 -5.78 -2.10
C LEU A 170 -1.51 -6.15 -1.29
N ALA A 171 -1.30 -7.45 -1.01
CA ALA A 171 -0.14 -7.93 -0.27
C ALA A 171 1.20 -7.57 -0.93
N LEU A 172 1.33 -7.79 -2.25
CA LEU A 172 2.57 -7.46 -2.98
C LEU A 172 2.93 -5.96 -2.89
N HIS A 173 1.92 -5.09 -2.82
CA HIS A 173 2.14 -3.65 -2.77
C HIS A 173 2.49 -3.21 -1.34
N ASP A 174 1.67 -3.57 -0.36
CA ASP A 174 1.82 -3.10 1.02
C ASP A 174 3.14 -3.57 1.67
N ALA A 175 3.61 -4.77 1.34
CA ALA A 175 4.83 -5.34 1.90
C ALA A 175 6.06 -4.43 1.72
N SER A 176 6.21 -3.81 0.54
CA SER A 176 7.35 -2.92 0.26
C SER A 176 7.24 -1.58 1.01
N ASP A 177 6.02 -1.11 1.27
CA ASP A 177 5.78 0.18 1.91
C ASP A 177 6.12 0.14 3.41
N VAL A 178 6.09 -1.04 4.05
CA VAL A 178 6.62 -1.26 5.40
C VAL A 178 8.09 -0.84 5.48
N PHE A 179 8.93 -1.30 4.55
CA PHE A 179 10.35 -0.96 4.52
C PHE A 179 10.58 0.52 4.20
N MET A 180 9.76 1.10 3.30
CA MET A 180 9.82 2.51 2.95
C MET A 180 9.59 3.40 4.17
N GLU A 181 8.52 3.15 4.93
CA GLU A 181 8.16 3.98 6.08
C GLU A 181 9.13 3.75 7.24
N ALA A 182 9.63 2.52 7.44
CA ALA A 182 10.71 2.26 8.39
C ALA A 182 11.99 3.04 8.06
N ALA A 183 12.39 3.09 6.79
CA ALA A 183 13.55 3.87 6.35
C ALA A 183 13.39 5.37 6.65
N LYS A 184 12.20 5.94 6.40
CA LYS A 184 11.88 7.34 6.73
C LYS A 184 11.94 7.59 8.24
N VAL A 185 11.35 6.74 9.06
CA VAL A 185 11.39 6.87 10.53
C VAL A 185 12.84 6.87 11.04
N PHE A 186 13.68 5.96 10.56
CA PHE A 186 15.10 5.94 10.95
C PHE A 186 15.87 7.15 10.43
N LYS A 187 15.55 7.62 9.22
CA LYS A 187 16.16 8.83 8.66
C LYS A 187 15.83 10.07 9.50
N TYR A 188 14.56 10.25 9.89
CA TYR A 188 14.16 11.36 10.76
C TYR A 188 14.74 11.28 12.18
N SER A 189 15.09 10.07 12.62
CA SER A 189 15.74 9.82 13.92
C SER A 189 17.27 9.90 13.85
N GLU A 190 17.85 10.35 12.73
CA GLU A 190 19.30 10.50 12.50
C GLU A 190 20.09 9.16 12.64
N LYS A 191 19.39 8.02 12.47
CA LYS A 191 19.99 6.68 12.48
C LYS A 191 20.34 6.25 11.05
N GLU A 192 21.37 6.88 10.49
CA GLU A 192 21.74 6.73 9.07
C GLU A 192 21.94 5.28 8.62
N LEU A 193 22.66 4.46 9.41
CA LEU A 193 22.90 3.05 9.05
C LEU A 193 21.58 2.27 8.93
N ALA A 194 20.68 2.42 9.91
CA ALA A 194 19.38 1.73 9.89
C ALA A 194 18.51 2.24 8.75
N ALA A 195 18.53 3.56 8.48
CA ALA A 195 17.83 4.15 7.35
C ALA A 195 18.32 3.60 6.01
N SER A 196 19.63 3.52 5.80
CA SER A 196 20.21 2.97 4.56
C SER A 196 19.91 1.48 4.40
N VAL A 197 19.97 0.69 5.47
CA VAL A 197 19.61 -0.74 5.43
C VAL A 197 18.13 -0.93 5.09
N CYS A 198 17.21 -0.21 5.75
CA CYS A 198 15.78 -0.28 5.44
C CYS A 198 15.48 0.22 4.02
N PHE A 199 16.17 1.26 3.55
CA PHE A 199 16.03 1.75 2.18
C PHE A 199 16.51 0.71 1.15
N GLY A 200 17.59 -0.02 1.45
CA GLY A 200 18.06 -1.14 0.63
C GLY A 200 17.02 -2.27 0.54
N PHE A 201 16.44 -2.68 1.68
CA PHE A 201 15.34 -3.65 1.69
C PHE A 201 14.11 -3.16 0.93
N PHE A 202 13.76 -1.89 1.08
CA PHE A 202 12.70 -1.25 0.31
C PHE A 202 12.96 -1.37 -1.20
N ALA A 203 14.14 -0.98 -1.68
CA ALA A 203 14.46 -1.06 -3.10
C ALA A 203 14.44 -2.50 -3.64
N ILE A 204 15.00 -3.46 -2.90
CA ILE A 204 14.97 -4.88 -3.29
C ILE A 204 13.53 -5.40 -3.34
N SER A 205 12.74 -5.13 -2.29
CA SER A 205 11.34 -5.55 -2.23
C SER A 205 10.50 -4.91 -3.35
N TRP A 206 10.73 -3.64 -3.70
CA TRP A 206 10.07 -2.98 -4.82
C TRP A 206 10.33 -3.69 -6.14
N LEU A 207 11.60 -3.97 -6.44
CA LEU A 207 11.99 -4.67 -7.66
C LEU A 207 11.35 -6.06 -7.73
N VAL A 208 11.50 -6.84 -6.65
CA VAL A 208 11.01 -8.22 -6.61
C VAL A 208 9.49 -8.27 -6.67
N LEU A 209 8.79 -7.53 -5.80
CA LEU A 209 7.35 -7.66 -5.65
C LEU A 209 6.58 -6.94 -6.77
N ARG A 210 6.94 -5.69 -7.09
CA ARG A 210 6.18 -4.83 -8.01
C ARG A 210 6.66 -4.90 -9.47
N LEU A 211 7.91 -5.28 -9.73
CA LEU A 211 8.45 -5.36 -11.10
C LEU A 211 8.77 -6.78 -11.59
N ILE A 212 8.79 -7.77 -10.68
CA ILE A 212 8.95 -9.18 -11.07
C ILE A 212 7.66 -9.95 -10.79
N PHE A 213 7.28 -10.13 -9.52
CA PHE A 213 6.08 -10.92 -9.18
C PHE A 213 4.81 -10.32 -9.77
N PHE A 214 4.58 -9.02 -9.63
CA PHE A 214 3.37 -8.38 -10.15
C PHE A 214 3.16 -8.59 -11.67
N PRO A 215 4.11 -8.26 -12.57
CA PRO A 215 3.90 -8.50 -14.00
C PRO A 215 3.94 -9.98 -14.41
N PHE A 216 4.92 -10.75 -13.94
CA PHE A 216 5.14 -12.11 -14.44
C PHE A 216 4.26 -13.16 -13.76
N TRP A 217 3.70 -12.87 -12.59
CA TRP A 217 2.81 -13.77 -11.86
C TRP A 217 1.36 -13.28 -11.90
N VAL A 218 1.09 -12.06 -11.43
CA VAL A 218 -0.29 -11.55 -11.32
C VAL A 218 -0.87 -11.17 -12.67
N ILE A 219 -0.21 -10.26 -13.40
CA ILE A 219 -0.71 -9.80 -14.72
C ILE A 219 -0.72 -10.95 -15.72
N SER A 220 0.30 -11.81 -15.67
CA SER A 220 0.32 -13.05 -16.46
C SER A 220 -0.91 -13.93 -16.16
N ALA A 221 -1.23 -14.19 -14.88
CA ALA A 221 -2.40 -14.98 -14.52
C ALA A 221 -3.73 -14.31 -14.95
N SER A 222 -3.89 -13.00 -14.77
CA SER A 222 -5.10 -12.29 -15.22
C SER A 222 -5.23 -12.23 -16.74
N SER A 223 -4.11 -12.32 -17.47
CA SER A 223 -4.08 -12.29 -18.93
C SER A 223 -4.33 -13.68 -19.52
N TYR A 224 -3.72 -14.74 -18.97
CA TYR A 224 -3.76 -16.08 -19.55
C TYR A 224 -4.73 -17.02 -18.83
N ASP A 225 -4.62 -17.14 -17.51
CA ASP A 225 -5.42 -18.11 -16.75
C ASP A 225 -6.90 -17.73 -16.76
N MET A 226 -7.21 -16.43 -16.74
CA MET A 226 -8.57 -15.93 -16.71
C MET A 226 -9.41 -16.35 -17.93
N GLN A 227 -8.78 -16.49 -19.11
CA GLN A 227 -9.46 -16.92 -20.34
C GLN A 227 -9.97 -18.36 -20.27
N ASN A 228 -9.41 -19.19 -19.37
CA ASN A 228 -9.87 -20.57 -19.17
C ASN A 228 -11.15 -20.64 -18.34
N TYR A 229 -11.48 -19.59 -17.58
CA TYR A 229 -12.64 -19.54 -16.68
C TYR A 229 -13.77 -18.66 -17.20
N MET A 230 -13.49 -17.80 -18.19
CA MET A 230 -14.42 -16.82 -18.73
C MET A 230 -14.57 -16.97 -20.23
N ASN A 231 -15.83 -16.98 -20.68
CA ASN A 231 -16.12 -16.98 -22.10
C ASN A 231 -15.99 -15.57 -22.69
N LEU A 232 -14.81 -15.27 -23.27
CA LEU A 232 -14.54 -13.96 -23.86
C LEU A 232 -15.32 -13.68 -25.16
N SER A 233 -16.14 -14.62 -25.66
CA SER A 233 -17.08 -14.30 -26.74
C SER A 233 -18.26 -13.45 -26.26
N GLU A 234 -18.52 -13.44 -24.96
CA GLU A 234 -19.62 -12.69 -24.35
C GLU A 234 -19.16 -11.29 -23.92
N ALA A 235 -20.01 -10.29 -24.14
CA ALA A 235 -19.66 -8.89 -23.89
C ALA A 235 -19.32 -8.60 -22.42
N TYR A 236 -20.01 -9.24 -21.47
CA TYR A 236 -19.80 -8.99 -20.05
C TYR A 236 -18.44 -9.54 -19.53
N PRO A 237 -18.09 -10.83 -19.69
CA PRO A 237 -16.76 -11.33 -19.33
C PRO A 237 -15.62 -10.67 -20.10
N MET A 238 -15.84 -10.31 -21.38
CA MET A 238 -14.88 -9.54 -22.16
C MET A 238 -14.59 -8.18 -21.53
N LEU A 239 -15.62 -7.44 -21.11
CA LEU A 239 -15.45 -6.16 -20.41
C LEU A 239 -14.69 -6.35 -19.09
N LEU A 240 -15.04 -7.39 -18.30
CA LEU A 240 -14.33 -7.76 -17.07
C LEU A 240 -12.83 -7.94 -17.31
N TYR A 241 -12.49 -8.65 -18.37
CA TYR A 241 -11.12 -8.93 -18.75
C TYR A 241 -10.32 -7.69 -19.10
N TYR A 242 -10.81 -6.87 -20.03
CA TYR A 242 -10.03 -5.73 -20.50
C TYR A 242 -9.92 -4.65 -19.43
N VAL A 243 -11.00 -4.34 -18.72
CA VAL A 243 -10.98 -3.31 -17.68
C VAL A 243 -10.03 -3.68 -16.54
N PHE A 244 -10.08 -4.92 -16.06
CA PHE A 244 -9.19 -5.37 -14.99
C PHE A 244 -7.72 -5.36 -15.41
N ASN A 245 -7.40 -5.95 -16.57
CA ASN A 245 -6.01 -5.98 -17.07
C ASN A 245 -5.48 -4.58 -17.39
N THR A 246 -6.28 -3.67 -17.95
CA THR A 246 -5.87 -2.29 -18.19
C THR A 246 -5.50 -1.57 -16.89
N MET A 247 -6.29 -1.72 -15.83
CA MET A 247 -5.96 -1.11 -14.53
C MET A 247 -4.68 -1.68 -13.92
N LEU A 248 -4.45 -3.00 -14.01
CA LEU A 248 -3.21 -3.62 -13.55
C LEU A 248 -1.99 -3.12 -14.33
N LEU A 249 -2.12 -2.95 -15.65
CA LEU A 249 -1.07 -2.37 -16.48
C LEU A 249 -0.82 -0.89 -16.15
N THR A 250 -1.86 -0.11 -15.85
CA THR A 250 -1.72 1.26 -15.35
C THR A 250 -0.91 1.29 -14.05
N LEU A 251 -1.19 0.40 -13.10
CA LEU A 251 -0.40 0.28 -11.88
C LEU A 251 1.07 -0.07 -12.18
N LEU A 252 1.33 -1.00 -13.11
CA LEU A 252 2.69 -1.35 -13.51
C LEU A 252 3.46 -0.13 -14.07
N VAL A 253 2.81 0.70 -14.88
CA VAL A 253 3.41 1.95 -15.40
C VAL A 253 3.81 2.88 -14.25
N PHE A 254 2.95 3.04 -13.23
CA PHE A 254 3.30 3.83 -12.05
C PHE A 254 4.48 3.21 -11.28
N HIS A 255 4.54 1.88 -11.16
CA HIS A 255 5.67 1.22 -10.49
C HIS A 255 7.00 1.40 -11.22
N ILE A 256 6.99 1.39 -12.55
CA ILE A 256 8.18 1.67 -13.36
C ILE A 256 8.62 3.13 -13.15
N TYR A 257 7.67 4.07 -13.15
CA TYR A 257 7.95 5.48 -12.87
C TYR A 257 8.65 5.66 -11.51
N TRP A 258 8.08 5.11 -10.43
CA TRP A 258 8.70 5.23 -9.10
C TRP A 258 10.01 4.44 -8.99
N TRP A 259 10.17 3.33 -9.71
CA TRP A 259 11.43 2.61 -9.75
C TRP A 259 12.58 3.48 -10.30
N ILE A 260 12.31 4.27 -11.35
CA ILE A 260 13.29 5.24 -11.87
C ILE A 260 13.70 6.25 -10.79
N LEU A 261 12.75 6.70 -9.95
CA LEU A 261 13.04 7.60 -8.83
C LEU A 261 13.84 6.91 -7.73
N ILE A 262 13.55 5.65 -7.43
CA ILE A 262 14.29 4.83 -6.46
C ILE A 262 15.74 4.62 -6.93
N CYS A 263 15.95 4.26 -8.20
CA CYS A 263 17.28 4.17 -8.80
C CYS A 263 18.03 5.50 -8.74
N SER A 264 17.35 6.61 -9.03
CA SER A 264 17.93 7.96 -8.91
C SER A 264 18.36 8.25 -7.48
N MET A 265 17.58 7.80 -6.50
CA MET A 265 17.95 7.90 -5.09
C MET A 265 19.18 7.06 -4.73
N ILE A 266 19.23 5.80 -5.16
CA ILE A 266 20.39 4.92 -4.94
C ILE A 266 21.66 5.56 -5.51
N MET A 267 21.59 6.10 -6.73
CA MET A 267 22.74 6.78 -7.35
C MET A 267 23.21 7.99 -6.54
N ARG A 268 22.30 8.74 -5.91
CA ARG A 268 22.66 9.84 -4.98
C ARG A 268 23.29 9.31 -3.70
N GLN A 269 22.76 8.23 -3.11
CA GLN A 269 23.34 7.62 -1.91
C GLN A 269 24.75 7.10 -2.14
N LEU A 270 25.01 6.48 -3.30
CA LEU A 270 26.35 6.01 -3.67
C LEU A 270 27.35 7.17 -3.75
N LYS A 271 26.93 8.34 -4.26
CA LYS A 271 27.76 9.56 -4.26
C LYS A 271 27.97 10.13 -2.86
N ASN A 272 26.97 10.00 -1.97
CA ASN A 272 26.98 10.53 -0.61
C ASN A 272 27.54 9.54 0.43
N ARG A 273 28.53 8.71 0.06
CA ARG A 273 29.17 7.72 0.95
C ARG A 273 28.17 6.76 1.65
N GLY A 274 27.06 6.43 0.99
CA GLY A 274 26.04 5.49 1.47
C GLY A 274 24.99 6.09 2.40
N GLN A 275 24.98 7.41 2.60
CA GLN A 275 23.96 8.09 3.40
C GLN A 275 22.70 8.36 2.57
N VAL A 276 21.53 8.16 3.18
CA VAL A 276 20.24 8.47 2.56
C VAL A 276 20.10 9.99 2.40
N GLY A 277 20.04 10.49 1.17
CA GLY A 277 19.80 11.92 0.89
C GLY A 277 18.35 12.34 1.14
N GLU A 278 18.06 13.64 1.01
CA GLU A 278 16.68 14.15 1.00
C GLU A 278 15.91 13.64 -0.22
N ASP A 279 14.61 13.35 -0.03
CA ASP A 279 13.72 12.84 -1.10
C ASP A 279 13.75 13.77 -2.31
N ILE A 280 14.02 13.25 -3.51
CA ILE A 280 14.09 14.02 -4.76
C ILE A 280 12.73 14.62 -5.14
N ARG A 281 11.66 14.14 -4.50
CA ARG A 281 10.28 14.57 -4.72
C ARG A 281 9.83 15.64 -3.74
N SER A 282 10.53 15.83 -2.62
CA SER A 282 10.29 17.00 -1.78
C SER A 282 10.79 18.23 -2.53
N ASP A 283 9.92 19.23 -2.68
CA ASP A 283 10.38 20.54 -3.11
C ASP A 283 11.39 21.06 -2.09
N SER A 284 12.53 21.54 -2.56
CA SER A 284 13.38 22.44 -1.80
C SER A 284 12.52 23.68 -1.50
N GLU A 285 12.02 23.80 -0.28
CA GLU A 285 11.44 25.07 0.22
C GLU A 285 12.54 26.15 0.40
N ASP A 286 13.62 26.11 -0.41
CA ASP A 286 14.80 26.98 -0.35
C ASP A 286 15.12 27.62 -1.71
N ASP A 287 14.20 27.61 -2.68
CA ASP A 287 14.34 28.34 -3.96
C ASP A 287 13.35 29.54 -4.03
N GLU A 288 13.33 30.38 -2.99
CA GLU A 288 12.95 31.82 -3.06
C GLU A 288 13.85 32.68 -2.16
#